data_AF-A0A2I2KU95-F1
#
_entry.id   AF-A0A2I2KU95-F1
#
_cell.length_a   1.000
_cell.length_b   1.000
_cell.length_c   1.000
_cell.angle_alpha   90.00
_cell.angle_beta   90.00
_cell.angle_gamma   90.00
#
_symmetry.space_group_name_H-M   'P 1'
#
loop_
_entity.id
_entity.type
_entity.pdbx_description
1 polymer ?
#
loop_
_entity_poly.entity_id
_entity_poly.type
_entity_poly.pdbx_seq_one_letter_code
_entity_poly.pdbx_strand_id
1 'polypeptide(L)'
;MPSARSGVPPACGPDTDTAATPIPAAGRATNPAGAPAGVRVEAQAPREPGDARIAAPGSGPRAAIRWRVLTRGLWVAAAAAAALAGGLPRLWDAALAQGPAAYRLAAVLAGALALLARARRRPGEPSIHDRQIDYLVGLPLLLLAAGELTVPPARYGDRFWAAHADLIALPLLAAGAITVVFGTRALWRARVPLAAWAAVLVPWPQSVLHPLSDGLAWPALAVARAAATLPGGWQVVASPPGDTIIRVTGSPAGDVALGGATRGLAGGLTVAVLVVLTAATATGWREAPRRALASGAVCALAIVGRLLVAVLAGAVAGPSGARVVLGHTGDLVTLTLLLAAVAGPGLAAGPGRTRGVARRPATGRVAAARPAVPRARVALALVAVVCAGLAALDVAGNRQVTRPPEQEAGRHPGPAGTVGAR
;
A
#
# COMPACT_ATOMS: atom_id res chain seq x y z
N MET A 1 -56.20 -17.18 11.85
CA MET A 1 -56.32 -16.32 10.65
C MET A 1 -54.95 -16.26 9.94
N PRO A 2 -54.90 -16.17 8.60
CA PRO A 2 -54.63 -17.36 7.76
C PRO A 2 -53.19 -17.53 7.25
N SER A 3 -52.92 -18.79 6.93
CA SER A 3 -51.92 -19.33 6.01
C SER A 3 -51.77 -18.51 4.71
N ALA A 4 -50.53 -18.26 4.30
CA ALA A 4 -50.22 -17.75 2.96
C ALA A 4 -48.88 -18.32 2.42
N ARG A 5 -49.02 -19.45 1.71
CA ARG A 5 -48.43 -19.81 0.41
C ARG A 5 -46.92 -19.59 0.18
N SER A 6 -46.22 -20.73 0.18
CA SER A 6 -44.97 -20.97 -0.55
C SER A 6 -45.20 -20.85 -2.06
N GLY A 7 -44.67 -19.80 -2.68
CA GLY A 7 -44.55 -19.68 -4.13
C GLY A 7 -43.19 -20.19 -4.59
N VAL A 8 -43.17 -21.38 -5.19
CA VAL A 8 -42.03 -21.91 -5.94
C VAL A 8 -42.00 -21.18 -7.29
N PRO A 9 -40.89 -20.52 -7.68
CA PRO A 9 -40.78 -19.95 -9.02
C PRO A 9 -40.59 -21.07 -10.07
N PRO A 10 -41.17 -20.92 -11.28
CA PRO A 10 -41.05 -21.90 -12.35
C PRO A 10 -39.62 -21.97 -12.87
N ALA A 11 -39.20 -23.20 -13.19
CA ALA A 11 -37.95 -23.49 -13.86
C ALA A 11 -37.94 -22.87 -15.27
N CYS A 12 -36.95 -22.02 -15.54
CA CYS A 12 -36.63 -21.61 -16.91
C CYS A 12 -36.15 -22.84 -17.70
N GLY A 13 -36.84 -23.13 -18.79
CA GLY A 13 -36.43 -24.14 -19.77
C GLY A 13 -35.19 -23.71 -20.55
N PRO A 14 -34.54 -24.66 -21.25
CA PRO A 14 -33.42 -24.39 -22.13
C PRO A 14 -33.93 -23.79 -23.46
N ASP A 15 -33.75 -22.49 -23.63
CA ASP A 15 -33.98 -21.83 -24.92
C ASP A 15 -32.88 -22.22 -25.92
N THR A 16 -33.29 -23.10 -26.84
CA THR A 16 -33.09 -23.06 -28.30
C THR A 16 -31.86 -22.34 -28.84
N ASP A 17 -30.98 -23.17 -29.41
CA ASP A 17 -30.18 -22.96 -30.62
C ASP A 17 -30.39 -21.61 -31.34
N THR A 18 -29.56 -20.64 -30.98
CA THR A 18 -29.32 -19.49 -31.85
C THR A 18 -28.35 -19.93 -32.93
N ALA A 19 -28.90 -20.17 -34.13
CA ALA A 19 -28.17 -20.45 -35.35
C ALA A 19 -26.96 -19.52 -35.50
N ALA A 20 -25.77 -20.12 -35.52
CA ALA A 20 -24.53 -19.44 -35.85
C ALA A 20 -24.60 -18.95 -37.30
N THR A 21 -24.76 -17.64 -37.48
CA THR A 21 -24.53 -16.97 -38.77
C THR A 21 -23.12 -17.32 -39.26
N PRO A 22 -22.95 -17.95 -40.43
CA PRO A 22 -21.63 -18.29 -40.94
C PRO A 22 -20.88 -17.00 -41.27
N ILE A 23 -19.75 -16.79 -40.61
CA ILE A 23 -18.78 -15.74 -40.98
C ILE A 23 -18.31 -16.08 -42.40
N PRO A 24 -18.49 -15.18 -43.39
CA PRO A 24 -17.99 -15.42 -44.73
C PRO A 24 -16.46 -15.58 -44.67
N ALA A 25 -15.99 -16.71 -45.17
CA ALA A 25 -14.57 -16.99 -45.37
C ALA A 25 -13.97 -15.89 -46.24
N ALA A 26 -13.31 -14.93 -45.60
CA ALA A 26 -12.56 -13.88 -46.28
C ALA A 26 -11.52 -14.56 -47.18
N GLY A 27 -11.56 -14.15 -48.45
CA GLY A 27 -10.86 -14.76 -49.56
C GLY A 27 -9.39 -15.04 -49.26
N ARG A 28 -9.02 -16.28 -49.54
CA ARG A 28 -7.65 -16.69 -49.84
C ARG A 28 -7.20 -15.88 -51.06
N ALA A 29 -6.55 -14.74 -50.81
CA ALA A 29 -5.84 -14.00 -51.84
C ALA A 29 -4.71 -14.89 -52.37
N THR A 30 -4.96 -15.52 -53.51
CA THR A 30 -3.93 -16.06 -54.38
C THR A 30 -3.07 -14.89 -54.82
N ASN A 31 -1.82 -14.84 -54.34
CA ASN A 31 -0.81 -13.94 -54.88
C ASN A 31 -0.69 -14.21 -56.39
N PRO A 32 -1.01 -13.25 -57.27
CA PRO A 32 -0.63 -13.39 -58.67
C PRO A 32 0.89 -13.32 -58.76
N ALA A 33 1.45 -14.31 -59.42
CA ALA A 33 2.82 -14.32 -59.90
C ALA A 33 3.07 -13.04 -60.69
N GLY A 34 3.92 -12.17 -60.15
CA GLY A 34 4.24 -10.87 -60.73
C GLY A 34 5.41 -10.27 -59.98
N ALA A 35 6.54 -10.95 -60.02
CA ALA A 35 7.81 -10.41 -59.55
C ALA A 35 8.33 -9.41 -60.59
N PRO A 36 8.40 -8.09 -60.31
CA PRO A 36 9.31 -7.23 -61.04
C PRO A 36 10.73 -7.61 -60.61
N ALA A 37 11.45 -8.19 -61.57
CA ALA A 37 12.90 -8.31 -61.55
C ALA A 37 13.51 -6.92 -61.23
N GLY A 38 14.36 -6.84 -60.20
CA GLY A 38 15.13 -5.62 -59.98
C GLY A 38 15.60 -5.29 -58.57
N VAL A 39 15.22 -6.04 -57.53
CA VAL A 39 15.90 -5.87 -56.22
C VAL A 39 17.23 -6.60 -56.28
N ARG A 40 18.27 -5.91 -56.75
CA ARG A 40 19.67 -6.28 -56.57
C ARG A 40 19.89 -6.46 -55.07
N VAL A 41 19.88 -7.71 -54.61
CA VAL A 41 20.46 -8.08 -53.33
C VAL A 41 21.95 -7.91 -53.51
N GLU A 42 22.42 -6.68 -53.30
CA GLU A 42 23.83 -6.36 -53.24
C GLU A 42 24.40 -7.19 -52.09
N ALA A 43 25.15 -8.23 -52.47
CA ALA A 43 25.80 -9.15 -51.55
C ALA A 43 26.70 -8.31 -50.66
N GLN A 44 26.20 -8.00 -49.47
CA GLN A 44 26.90 -7.19 -48.50
C GLN A 44 28.14 -7.99 -48.11
N ALA A 45 29.30 -7.52 -48.56
CA ALA A 45 30.58 -8.16 -48.31
C ALA A 45 30.69 -8.58 -46.82
N PRO A 46 31.25 -9.77 -46.53
CA PRO A 46 31.43 -10.23 -45.17
C PRO A 46 32.19 -9.15 -44.41
N ARG A 47 31.49 -8.43 -43.53
CA ARG A 47 32.10 -7.43 -42.67
C ARG A 47 33.14 -8.16 -41.85
N GLU A 48 34.38 -7.69 -41.95
CA GLU A 48 35.47 -8.15 -41.11
C GLU A 48 35.00 -8.23 -39.65
N PRO A 49 35.42 -9.26 -38.90
CA PRO A 49 35.19 -9.36 -37.46
C PRO A 49 36.01 -8.27 -36.75
N GLY A 50 35.61 -7.02 -36.97
CA GLY A 50 36.20 -5.85 -36.34
C GLY A 50 35.94 -5.94 -34.85
N ASP A 51 37.03 -6.13 -34.11
CA ASP A 51 37.23 -5.87 -32.70
C ASP A 51 35.93 -5.58 -31.96
N ALA A 52 35.28 -6.66 -31.53
CA ALA A 52 34.29 -6.61 -30.48
C ALA A 52 35.01 -6.14 -29.22
N ARG A 53 35.27 -4.83 -29.13
CA ARG A 53 35.71 -4.15 -27.92
C ARG A 53 34.68 -4.56 -26.88
N ILE A 54 35.11 -5.43 -25.97
CA ILE A 54 34.37 -5.87 -24.81
C ILE A 54 34.18 -4.60 -23.98
N ALA A 55 33.10 -3.88 -24.27
CA ALA A 55 32.73 -2.67 -23.55
C ALA A 55 32.61 -3.06 -22.08
N ALA A 56 33.41 -2.41 -21.23
CA ALA A 56 33.50 -2.71 -19.81
C ALA A 56 32.10 -2.87 -19.20
N PRO A 57 31.81 -3.91 -18.40
CA PRO A 57 30.47 -4.25 -17.93
C PRO A 57 29.75 -3.22 -17.03
N GLY A 58 30.29 -2.03 -16.81
CA GLY A 58 29.88 -1.12 -15.72
C GLY A 58 29.01 0.09 -16.10
N SER A 59 29.17 0.68 -17.29
CA SER A 59 28.62 2.03 -17.59
C SER A 59 27.52 2.05 -18.65
N GLY A 60 26.93 0.90 -18.97
CA GLY A 60 25.99 0.78 -20.08
C GLY A 60 24.67 1.55 -19.90
N PRO A 61 23.94 1.84 -21.00
CA PRO A 61 22.65 2.55 -21.03
C PRO A 61 21.57 1.98 -20.09
N ARG A 62 21.75 0.75 -19.59
CA ARG A 62 20.90 0.12 -18.57
C ARG A 62 20.96 0.83 -17.22
N ALA A 63 22.13 1.32 -16.80
CA ALA A 63 22.28 2.06 -15.54
C ALA A 63 21.52 3.39 -15.58
N ALA A 64 21.64 4.13 -16.69
CA ALA A 64 20.92 5.38 -16.90
C ALA A 64 19.39 5.19 -16.91
N ILE A 65 18.87 4.11 -17.53
CA ILE A 65 17.44 3.79 -17.50
C ILE A 65 16.99 3.47 -16.07
N ARG A 66 17.75 2.65 -15.32
CA ARG A 66 17.43 2.33 -13.92
C ARG A 66 17.37 3.60 -13.07
N TRP A 67 18.36 4.48 -13.19
CA TRP A 67 18.40 5.74 -12.46
C TRP A 67 17.18 6.64 -12.77
N ARG A 68 16.77 6.73 -14.04
CA ARG A 68 15.56 7.47 -14.44
C ARG A 68 14.27 6.90 -13.86
N VAL A 69 14.16 5.58 -13.73
CA VAL A 69 12.98 4.96 -13.09
C VAL A 69 13.00 5.20 -11.58
N LEU A 70 14.16 5.05 -10.94
CA LEU A 70 14.32 5.27 -9.50
C LEU A 70 14.02 6.72 -9.12
N THR A 71 14.59 7.68 -9.84
CA THR A 71 14.32 9.12 -9.61
C THR A 71 12.84 9.46 -9.79
N ARG A 72 12.16 8.92 -10.82
CA ARG A 72 10.70 9.10 -10.97
C ARG A 72 9.91 8.51 -9.81
N GLY A 73 10.27 7.30 -9.37
CA GLY A 73 9.66 6.67 -8.20
C GLY A 73 9.87 7.49 -6.94
N LEU A 74 11.08 8.01 -6.74
CA LEU A 74 11.42 8.89 -5.62
C LEU A 74 10.59 10.18 -5.65
N TRP A 75 10.41 10.80 -6.81
CA TRP A 75 9.55 11.99 -6.94
C TRP A 75 8.10 11.71 -6.60
N VAL A 76 7.55 10.59 -7.07
CA VAL A 76 6.17 10.19 -6.71
C VAL A 76 6.06 9.92 -5.21
N ALA A 77 7.05 9.24 -4.62
CA ALA A 77 7.08 8.98 -3.18
C ALA A 77 7.19 10.27 -2.37
N ALA A 78 8.05 11.21 -2.78
CA ALA A 78 8.20 12.52 -2.14
C ALA A 78 6.91 13.36 -2.25
N ALA A 79 6.26 13.34 -3.42
CA ALA A 79 4.99 14.04 -3.63
C ALA A 79 3.87 13.44 -2.76
N ALA A 80 3.77 12.12 -2.69
CA ALA A 80 2.83 11.44 -1.78
C ALA A 80 3.13 11.74 -0.30
N ALA A 81 4.41 11.76 0.09
CA ALA A 81 4.83 12.13 1.44
C ALA A 81 4.49 13.59 1.79
N ALA A 82 4.62 14.51 0.82
CA ALA A 82 4.22 15.90 0.99
C ALA A 82 2.70 16.04 1.16
N ALA A 83 1.91 15.32 0.36
CA ALA A 83 0.45 15.28 0.52
C ALA A 83 0.01 14.66 1.86
N LEU A 84 0.85 13.81 2.45
CA LEU A 84 0.66 13.19 3.77
C LEU A 84 1.13 14.05 4.94
N ALA A 85 1.84 15.16 4.69
CA ALA A 85 2.64 15.81 5.72
C ALA A 85 1.81 16.32 6.92
N GLY A 86 0.57 16.80 6.73
CA GLY A 86 -0.28 17.21 7.85
C GLY A 86 -1.18 16.07 8.39
N GLY A 87 -1.37 14.97 7.66
CA GLY A 87 -1.96 13.73 8.17
C GLY A 87 -1.01 12.90 9.04
N LEU A 88 0.30 12.99 8.79
CA LEU A 88 1.32 12.16 9.44
C LEU A 88 1.38 12.33 10.96
N PRO A 89 1.34 13.55 11.54
CA PRO A 89 1.32 13.73 12.99
C PRO A 89 0.13 13.04 13.64
N ARG A 90 -1.06 13.13 13.03
CA ARG A 90 -2.27 12.46 13.55
C ARG A 90 -2.17 10.94 13.49
N LEU A 91 -1.61 10.40 12.40
CA LEU A 91 -1.32 8.97 12.30
C LEU A 91 -0.28 8.54 13.34
N TRP A 92 0.71 9.38 13.60
CA TRP A 92 1.74 9.14 14.58
C TRP A 92 1.14 9.15 15.99
N ASP A 93 0.32 10.14 16.34
CA ASP A 93 -0.36 10.20 17.63
C ASP A 93 -1.30 9.00 17.81
N ALA A 94 -2.03 8.60 16.78
CA ALA A 94 -2.85 7.38 16.80
C ALA A 94 -2.00 6.10 16.98
N ALA A 95 -0.79 6.07 16.42
CA ALA A 95 0.16 4.99 16.63
C ALA A 95 0.74 5.00 18.05
N LEU A 96 1.07 6.18 18.59
CA LEU A 96 1.57 6.36 19.95
C LEU A 96 0.51 6.03 21.00
N ALA A 97 -0.77 6.26 20.70
CA ALA A 97 -1.88 5.85 21.55
C ALA A 97 -2.03 4.32 21.65
N GLN A 98 -1.28 3.55 20.85
CA GLN A 98 -1.30 2.08 20.81
C GLN A 98 -2.71 1.50 20.62
N GLY A 99 -3.63 2.25 20.03
CA GLY A 99 -4.99 1.81 19.77
C GLY A 99 -5.09 0.90 18.53
N PRO A 100 -6.29 0.35 18.24
CA PRO A 100 -6.54 -0.41 17.03
C PRO A 100 -6.20 0.37 15.75
N ALA A 101 -6.31 1.70 15.76
CA ALA A 101 -6.02 2.54 14.60
C ALA A 101 -4.52 2.61 14.23
N ALA A 102 -3.61 2.16 15.09
CA ALA A 102 -2.16 2.22 14.86
C ALA A 102 -1.73 1.49 13.57
N TYR A 103 -2.45 0.43 13.17
CA TYR A 103 -2.14 -0.30 11.93
C TYR A 103 -2.13 0.61 10.69
N ARG A 104 -2.84 1.74 10.71
CA ARG A 104 -2.97 2.63 9.55
C ARG A 104 -1.63 3.22 9.14
N LEU A 105 -0.76 3.57 10.09
CA LEU A 105 0.60 4.01 9.77
C LEU A 105 1.38 2.90 9.04
N ALA A 106 1.31 1.67 9.54
CA ALA A 106 1.93 0.53 8.89
C ALA A 106 1.30 0.25 7.50
N ALA A 107 -0.01 0.41 7.36
CA ALA A 107 -0.72 0.25 6.10
C ALA A 107 -0.26 1.25 5.04
N VAL A 108 -0.06 2.52 5.41
CA VAL A 108 0.46 3.56 4.53
C VAL A 108 1.86 3.17 4.01
N LEU A 109 2.77 2.81 4.92
CA LEU A 109 4.14 2.43 4.56
C LEU A 109 4.18 1.15 3.70
N ALA A 110 3.46 0.11 4.12
CA ALA A 110 3.44 -1.17 3.44
C ALA A 110 2.74 -1.10 2.07
N GLY A 111 1.69 -0.30 1.94
CA GLY A 111 1.01 -0.07 0.67
C GLY A 111 1.93 0.62 -0.34
N ALA A 112 2.66 1.64 0.09
CA ALA A 112 3.67 2.30 -0.73
C ALA A 112 4.75 1.32 -1.21
N LEU A 113 5.26 0.45 -0.32
CA LEU A 113 6.23 -0.60 -0.68
C LEU A 113 5.65 -1.63 -1.66
N ALA A 114 4.40 -2.07 -1.44
CA ALA A 114 3.71 -3.01 -2.30
C ALA A 114 3.51 -2.45 -3.72
N LEU A 115 3.13 -1.17 -3.82
CA LEU A 115 3.03 -0.46 -5.10
C LEU A 115 4.39 -0.31 -5.77
N LEU A 116 5.44 0.05 -5.03
CA LEU A 116 6.80 0.16 -5.58
C LEU A 116 7.33 -1.18 -6.09
N ALA A 117 6.99 -2.28 -5.43
CA ALA A 117 7.33 -3.62 -5.91
C ALA A 117 6.60 -3.96 -7.21
N ARG A 118 5.34 -3.53 -7.36
CA ARG A 118 4.48 -3.96 -8.47
C ARG A 118 4.43 -3.03 -9.69
N ALA A 119 4.63 -1.74 -9.50
CA ALA A 119 4.58 -0.73 -10.56
C ALA A 119 5.76 -0.83 -11.55
N ARG A 120 6.84 -1.53 -11.17
CA ARG A 120 8.05 -1.72 -12.00
C ARG A 120 7.71 -2.26 -13.39
N ARG A 121 8.36 -1.67 -14.40
CA ARG A 121 8.20 -2.08 -15.81
C ARG A 121 8.71 -3.51 -15.99
N ARG A 122 7.96 -4.33 -16.72
CA ARG A 122 8.40 -5.70 -17.05
C ARG A 122 9.39 -5.67 -18.22
N PRO A 123 10.46 -6.50 -18.21
CA PRO A 123 11.34 -6.66 -19.35
C PRO A 123 10.54 -7.05 -20.61
N GLY A 124 10.79 -6.39 -21.73
CA GLY A 124 10.12 -6.67 -23.01
C GLY A 124 8.74 -6.03 -23.18
N GLU A 125 8.28 -5.21 -22.22
CA GLU A 125 7.04 -4.46 -22.39
C GLU A 125 7.20 -3.37 -23.47
N PRO A 126 6.28 -3.29 -24.47
CA PRO A 126 6.34 -2.27 -25.51
C PRO A 126 6.41 -0.86 -24.92
N SER A 127 7.11 0.06 -25.60
CA SER A 127 7.01 1.48 -25.25
C SER A 127 5.59 1.97 -25.51
N ILE A 128 4.98 2.59 -24.50
CA ILE A 128 3.70 3.27 -24.66
C ILE A 128 3.99 4.60 -25.35
N HIS A 129 3.36 4.82 -26.50
CA HIS A 129 3.49 6.07 -27.26
C HIS A 129 2.32 7.02 -27.01
N ASP A 130 1.17 6.50 -26.56
CA ASP A 130 -0.01 7.28 -26.28
C ASP A 130 -0.05 7.73 -24.81
N ARG A 131 0.21 9.03 -24.60
CA ARG A 131 0.10 9.68 -23.28
C ARG A 131 -1.26 10.32 -23.04
N GLN A 132 -2.11 10.43 -24.05
CA GLN A 132 -3.43 11.06 -23.90
C GLN A 132 -4.32 10.18 -23.02
N ILE A 133 -4.32 8.87 -23.25
CA ILE A 133 -5.04 7.90 -22.41
C ILE A 133 -4.53 7.94 -20.97
N ASP A 134 -3.21 8.05 -20.76
CA ASP A 134 -2.62 8.18 -19.44
C ASP A 134 -3.13 9.43 -18.68
N TYR A 135 -3.27 10.57 -19.36
CA TYR A 135 -3.82 11.78 -18.74
C TYR A 135 -5.33 11.71 -18.54
N LEU A 136 -6.07 11.12 -19.50
CA LEU A 136 -7.51 10.93 -19.42
C LEU A 136 -7.90 10.11 -18.17
N VAL A 137 -7.09 9.12 -17.80
CA VAL A 137 -7.34 8.30 -16.60
C VAL A 137 -6.68 8.90 -15.36
N GLY A 138 -5.44 9.40 -15.49
CA GLY A 138 -4.65 9.85 -14.36
C GLY A 138 -5.11 11.17 -13.74
N LEU A 139 -5.51 12.15 -14.56
CA LEU A 139 -5.93 13.47 -14.06
C LEU A 139 -7.23 13.40 -13.24
N PRO A 140 -8.30 12.70 -13.67
CA PRO A 140 -9.49 12.55 -12.84
C PRO A 140 -9.20 11.89 -11.49
N LEU A 141 -8.30 10.91 -11.42
CA LEU A 141 -7.92 10.28 -10.15
C LEU A 141 -7.19 11.25 -9.21
N LEU A 142 -6.30 12.10 -9.75
CA LEU A 142 -5.65 13.16 -8.97
C LEU A 142 -6.65 14.22 -8.50
N LEU A 143 -7.61 14.59 -9.35
CA LEU A 143 -8.68 15.53 -9.00
C LEU A 143 -9.62 14.95 -7.93
N LEU A 144 -9.95 13.67 -8.02
CA LEU A 144 -10.74 12.98 -6.99
C LEU A 144 -10.00 12.95 -5.65
N ALA A 145 -8.71 12.64 -5.64
CA ALA A 145 -7.89 12.71 -4.42
C ALA A 145 -7.88 14.14 -3.82
N ALA A 146 -7.79 15.16 -4.68
CA ALA A 146 -7.86 16.55 -4.23
C ALA A 146 -9.26 16.94 -3.73
N GLY A 147 -10.30 16.46 -4.39
CA GLY A 147 -11.69 16.64 -3.98
C GLY A 147 -11.96 16.04 -2.60
N GLU A 148 -11.42 14.85 -2.33
CA GLU A 148 -11.55 14.17 -1.03
C GLU A 148 -10.87 14.94 0.12
N LEU A 149 -9.81 15.70 -0.16
CA LEU A 149 -9.11 16.50 0.83
C LEU A 149 -9.65 17.93 0.95
N THR A 150 -10.67 18.31 0.17
CA THR A 150 -11.23 19.67 0.16
C THR A 150 -12.72 19.69 0.48
N VAL A 151 -13.51 18.83 -0.15
CA VAL A 151 -14.98 18.83 -0.04
C VAL A 151 -15.47 18.19 1.27
N PRO A 152 -15.06 16.97 1.65
CA PRO A 152 -15.47 16.36 2.92
C PRO A 152 -15.05 17.14 4.17
N PRO A 153 -13.81 17.66 4.31
CA PRO A 153 -13.44 18.47 5.48
C PRO A 153 -14.35 19.68 5.66
N ALA A 154 -14.73 20.37 4.57
CA ALA A 154 -15.62 21.51 4.62
C ALA A 154 -17.04 21.15 5.10
N ARG A 155 -17.47 19.89 4.95
CA ARG A 155 -18.79 19.42 5.36
C ARG A 155 -18.81 18.77 6.75
N TYR A 156 -17.76 18.01 7.07
CA TYR A 156 -17.72 17.16 8.27
C TYR A 156 -16.80 17.70 9.37
N GLY A 157 -15.97 18.72 9.08
CA GLY A 157 -15.05 19.32 10.04
C GLY A 157 -14.13 18.30 10.69
N ASP A 158 -14.00 18.36 12.00
CA ASP A 158 -13.10 17.51 12.79
C ASP A 158 -13.43 16.01 12.70
N ARG A 159 -14.68 15.65 12.43
CA ARG A 159 -15.09 14.24 12.31
C ARG A 159 -14.40 13.55 11.13
N PHE A 160 -14.14 14.27 10.04
CA PHE A 160 -13.41 13.75 8.89
C PHE A 160 -11.99 13.34 9.28
N TRP A 161 -11.30 14.22 10.01
CA TRP A 161 -9.93 14.02 10.45
C TRP A 161 -9.82 12.95 11.56
N ALA A 162 -10.75 12.97 12.53
CA ALA A 162 -10.78 11.97 13.61
C ALA A 162 -11.04 10.55 13.10
N ALA A 163 -11.85 10.41 12.04
CA ALA A 163 -12.05 9.12 11.39
C ALA A 163 -10.82 8.65 10.58
N HIS A 164 -9.89 9.56 10.29
CA HIS A 164 -8.83 9.42 9.30
C HIS A 164 -9.35 9.08 7.89
N ALA A 165 -10.45 9.73 7.49
CA ALA A 165 -11.01 9.54 6.15
C ALA A 165 -10.09 10.10 5.04
N ASP A 166 -9.19 11.03 5.40
CA ASP A 166 -8.14 11.57 4.54
C ASP A 166 -7.24 10.50 3.92
N LEU A 167 -7.08 9.34 4.58
CA LEU A 167 -6.27 8.24 4.07
C LEU A 167 -6.83 7.62 2.78
N ILE A 168 -8.13 7.77 2.50
CA ILE A 168 -8.74 7.31 1.24
C ILE A 168 -8.18 8.08 0.04
N ALA A 169 -7.72 9.32 0.24
CA ALA A 169 -7.10 10.09 -0.83
C ALA A 169 -5.78 9.48 -1.32
N LEU A 170 -5.08 8.71 -0.48
CA LEU A 170 -3.77 8.12 -0.81
C LEU A 170 -3.79 7.09 -1.95
N PRO A 171 -4.65 6.05 -1.93
CA PRO A 171 -4.74 5.14 -3.05
C PRO A 171 -5.19 5.85 -4.33
N LEU A 172 -6.07 6.87 -4.25
CA LEU A 172 -6.48 7.67 -5.41
C LEU A 172 -5.30 8.47 -5.97
N LEU A 173 -4.56 9.15 -5.10
CA LEU A 173 -3.38 9.95 -5.43
C LEU A 173 -2.30 9.05 -6.07
N ALA A 174 -2.02 7.90 -5.45
CA ALA A 174 -1.05 6.95 -5.98
C ALA A 174 -1.49 6.36 -7.32
N ALA A 175 -2.78 6.06 -7.50
CA ALA A 175 -3.32 5.59 -8.77
C ALA A 175 -3.14 6.62 -9.88
N GLY A 176 -3.52 7.88 -9.61
CA GLY A 176 -3.34 9.00 -10.53
C GLY A 176 -1.87 9.23 -10.87
N ALA A 177 -1.00 9.29 -9.86
CA ALA A 177 0.43 9.49 -10.04
C ALA A 177 1.09 8.34 -10.81
N ILE A 178 0.75 7.09 -10.51
CA ILE A 178 1.24 5.92 -11.26
C ILE A 178 0.82 6.00 -12.72
N THR A 179 -0.43 6.39 -12.97
CA THR A 179 -0.96 6.51 -14.33
C THR A 179 -0.26 7.62 -15.12
N VAL A 180 -0.10 8.80 -14.52
CA VAL A 180 0.54 9.95 -15.19
C VAL A 180 2.05 9.70 -15.42
N VAL A 181 2.76 9.12 -14.46
CA VAL A 181 4.22 8.95 -14.53
C VAL A 181 4.61 7.68 -15.29
N PHE A 182 3.97 6.55 -14.97
CA PHE A 182 4.33 5.22 -15.48
C PHE A 182 3.35 4.66 -16.52
N GLY A 183 2.18 5.28 -16.68
CA GLY A 183 1.15 4.90 -17.65
C GLY A 183 0.08 3.98 -17.08
N THR A 184 -1.06 3.90 -17.77
CA THR A 184 -2.20 3.05 -17.43
C THR A 184 -1.85 1.56 -17.28
N ARG A 185 -0.87 1.05 -18.03
CA ARG A 185 -0.41 -0.34 -17.86
C ARG A 185 0.24 -0.59 -16.51
N ALA A 186 0.97 0.39 -15.98
CA ALA A 186 1.55 0.28 -14.64
C ALA A 186 0.45 0.25 -13.58
N LEU A 187 -0.59 1.10 -13.74
CA LEU A 187 -1.78 1.06 -12.89
C LEU A 187 -2.44 -0.32 -12.94
N TRP A 188 -2.65 -0.89 -14.12
CA TRP A 188 -3.28 -2.21 -14.27
C TRP A 188 -2.50 -3.34 -13.57
N ARG A 189 -1.16 -3.28 -13.58
CA ARG A 189 -0.34 -4.23 -12.81
C ARG A 189 -0.52 -4.06 -11.30
N ALA A 190 -0.69 -2.81 -10.86
CA ALA A 190 -0.85 -2.42 -9.48
C ALA A 190 -2.30 -2.48 -8.98
N ARG A 191 -3.29 -2.85 -9.81
CA ARG A 191 -4.72 -2.82 -9.45
C ARG A 191 -5.06 -3.60 -8.17
N VAL A 192 -4.44 -4.78 -7.99
CA VAL A 192 -4.69 -5.64 -6.82
C VAL A 192 -4.08 -5.04 -5.54
N PRO A 193 -2.78 -4.67 -5.47
CA PRO A 193 -2.25 -4.03 -4.28
C PRO A 193 -2.88 -2.67 -4.02
N LEU A 194 -3.26 -1.91 -5.06
CA LEU A 194 -3.96 -0.65 -4.92
C LEU A 194 -5.35 -0.84 -4.30
N ALA A 195 -6.13 -1.82 -4.77
CA ALA A 195 -7.44 -2.12 -4.22
C ALA A 195 -7.36 -2.65 -2.78
N ALA A 196 -6.40 -3.53 -2.49
CA ALA A 196 -6.14 -4.01 -1.14
C ALA A 196 -5.73 -2.86 -0.20
N TRP A 197 -4.87 -1.96 -0.67
CA TRP A 197 -4.45 -0.78 0.09
C TRP A 197 -5.61 0.17 0.35
N ALA A 198 -6.45 0.43 -0.65
CA ALA A 198 -7.67 1.22 -0.48
C ALA A 198 -8.60 0.59 0.58
N ALA A 199 -8.88 -0.72 0.49
CA ALA A 199 -9.75 -1.43 1.43
C ALA A 199 -9.24 -1.38 2.88
N VAL A 200 -7.92 -1.44 3.09
CA VAL A 200 -7.31 -1.34 4.42
C VAL A 200 -7.38 0.07 4.99
N LEU A 201 -7.26 1.09 4.14
CA LEU A 201 -7.29 2.50 4.55
C LEU A 201 -8.71 3.07 4.71
N VAL A 202 -9.75 2.33 4.33
CA VAL A 202 -11.13 2.69 4.67
C VAL A 202 -11.24 2.87 6.19
N PRO A 203 -11.89 3.94 6.68
CA PRO A 203 -12.10 4.17 8.10
C PRO A 203 -13.13 3.18 8.65
N TRP A 204 -12.67 1.98 9.01
CA TRP A 204 -13.50 0.97 9.64
C TRP A 204 -14.00 1.44 11.02
N PRO A 205 -15.27 1.16 11.37
CA PRO A 205 -15.81 1.51 12.68
C PRO A 205 -15.08 0.74 13.80
N GLN A 206 -14.91 1.38 14.96
CA GLN A 206 -14.20 0.78 16.10
C GLN A 206 -14.85 -0.52 16.59
N SER A 207 -16.18 -0.64 16.45
CA SER A 207 -16.93 -1.87 16.75
C SER A 207 -16.48 -3.08 15.92
N VAL A 208 -15.87 -2.87 14.75
CA VAL A 208 -15.29 -3.94 13.92
C VAL A 208 -13.81 -4.12 14.25
N LEU A 209 -13.07 -3.03 14.45
CA LEU A 209 -11.63 -3.09 14.69
C LEU A 209 -11.27 -3.74 16.02
N HIS A 210 -12.01 -3.47 17.11
CA HIS A 210 -11.76 -4.07 18.42
C HIS A 210 -11.84 -5.60 18.43
N PRO A 211 -12.96 -6.24 18.06
CA PRO A 211 -13.05 -7.70 18.09
C PRO A 211 -12.06 -8.36 17.14
N LEU A 212 -11.74 -7.72 16.01
CA LEU A 212 -10.75 -8.22 15.08
C LEU A 212 -9.33 -8.13 15.66
N SER A 213 -8.99 -7.04 16.34
CA SER A 213 -7.74 -6.91 17.08
C SER A 213 -7.61 -7.96 18.17
N ASP A 214 -8.67 -8.17 18.95
CA ASP A 214 -8.68 -9.12 20.07
C ASP A 214 -8.55 -10.57 19.56
N GLY A 215 -9.26 -10.92 18.47
CA GLY A 215 -9.13 -12.22 17.82
C GLY A 215 -7.72 -12.50 17.28
N LEU A 216 -6.98 -11.46 16.92
CA LEU A 216 -5.60 -11.56 16.44
C LEU A 216 -4.55 -11.52 17.57
N ALA A 217 -4.96 -11.40 18.83
CA ALA A 217 -4.06 -11.40 20.00
C ALA A 217 -3.59 -12.82 20.43
N TRP A 218 -3.96 -13.87 19.67
CA TRP A 218 -3.60 -15.26 19.96
C TRP A 218 -2.09 -15.51 20.18
N PRO A 219 -1.13 -14.82 19.53
CA PRO A 219 0.29 -15.06 19.80
C PRO A 219 0.69 -14.66 21.22
N ALA A 220 0.14 -13.57 21.76
CA ALA A 220 0.42 -13.21 23.16
C ALA A 220 -0.19 -14.20 24.14
N LEU A 221 -1.37 -14.74 23.84
CA LEU A 221 -1.95 -15.80 24.66
C LEU A 221 -1.06 -17.06 24.65
N ALA A 222 -0.50 -17.43 23.50
CA ALA A 222 0.42 -18.55 23.39
C ALA A 222 1.71 -18.31 24.19
N VAL A 223 2.33 -17.12 24.07
CA VAL A 223 3.53 -16.77 24.83
C VAL A 223 3.22 -16.69 26.32
N ALA A 224 2.08 -16.13 26.72
CA ALA A 224 1.68 -16.07 28.12
C ALA A 224 1.50 -17.46 28.74
N ARG A 225 0.83 -18.37 28.03
CA ARG A 225 0.70 -19.77 28.44
C ARG A 225 2.06 -20.46 28.55
N ALA A 226 2.97 -20.22 27.60
CA ALA A 226 4.32 -20.76 27.67
C ALA A 226 5.10 -20.19 28.87
N ALA A 227 5.03 -18.87 29.10
CA ALA A 227 5.68 -18.22 30.24
C ALA A 227 5.18 -18.75 31.59
N ALA A 228 3.89 -19.08 31.71
CA ALA A 228 3.32 -19.70 32.91
C ALA A 228 3.92 -21.07 33.26
N THR A 229 4.55 -21.75 32.28
CA THR A 229 5.22 -23.04 32.53
C THR A 229 6.65 -22.89 33.04
N LEU A 230 7.20 -21.66 33.06
CA LEU A 230 8.56 -21.42 33.53
C LEU A 230 8.64 -21.51 35.07
N PRO A 231 9.70 -22.14 35.61
CA PRO A 231 9.96 -22.17 37.04
C PRO A 231 10.19 -20.73 37.54
N GLY A 232 9.42 -20.29 38.54
CA GLY A 232 9.51 -18.93 39.09
C GLY A 232 8.20 -18.25 39.46
N GLY A 233 7.06 -18.96 39.46
CA GLY A 233 5.78 -18.40 39.94
C GLY A 233 5.15 -17.37 39.00
N TRP A 234 5.30 -17.54 37.68
CA TRP A 234 4.64 -16.67 36.70
C TRP A 234 3.15 -17.00 36.64
N GLN A 235 2.29 -16.03 36.96
CA GLN A 235 0.84 -16.16 36.89
C GLN A 235 0.29 -15.30 35.76
N VAL A 236 -0.46 -15.92 34.85
CA VAL A 236 -1.20 -15.18 33.83
C VAL A 236 -2.52 -14.77 34.44
N VAL A 237 -2.70 -13.46 34.63
CA VAL A 237 -3.97 -12.90 35.10
C VAL A 237 -4.66 -12.29 33.90
N ALA A 238 -5.71 -12.96 33.42
CA ALA A 238 -6.58 -12.37 32.42
C ALA A 238 -7.27 -11.14 33.04
N SER A 239 -7.01 -9.95 32.51
CA SER A 239 -7.79 -8.75 32.86
C SER A 239 -9.07 -8.72 32.01
N PRO A 240 -10.09 -7.91 32.39
CA PRO A 240 -11.29 -7.67 31.58
C PRO A 240 -10.95 -7.26 30.13
N PRO A 241 -11.93 -7.35 29.20
CA PRO A 241 -11.65 -7.66 27.80
C PRO A 241 -10.61 -6.75 27.17
N GLY A 242 -9.49 -7.37 26.77
CA GLY A 242 -8.48 -6.78 25.89
C GLY A 242 -7.11 -6.55 26.51
N ASP A 243 -6.93 -6.66 27.83
CA ASP A 243 -5.59 -6.65 28.44
C ASP A 243 -5.24 -7.97 29.12
N THR A 244 -4.35 -8.74 28.50
CA THR A 244 -3.73 -9.88 29.19
C THR A 244 -2.57 -9.34 30.01
N ILE A 245 -2.65 -9.45 31.34
CA ILE A 245 -1.57 -9.04 32.24
C ILE A 245 -0.83 -10.29 32.68
N ILE A 246 0.48 -10.32 32.50
CA ILE A 246 1.31 -11.32 33.15
C ILE A 246 1.81 -10.74 34.45
N ARG A 247 1.43 -11.37 35.55
CA ARG A 247 1.91 -11.06 36.89
C ARG A 247 2.98 -12.07 37.27
N VAL A 248 4.15 -11.59 37.65
CA VAL A 248 5.22 -12.45 38.17
C VAL A 248 5.15 -12.45 39.68
N THR A 249 4.55 -13.49 40.29
CA THR A 249 4.52 -13.58 41.75
C THR A 249 5.91 -13.92 42.28
N GLY A 250 6.41 -13.12 43.23
CA GLY A 250 7.73 -13.31 43.86
C GLY A 250 8.90 -12.59 43.19
N SER A 251 8.68 -11.85 42.10
CA SER A 251 9.72 -11.02 41.46
C SER A 251 9.55 -9.54 41.81
N PRO A 252 10.64 -8.78 42.05
CA PRO A 252 10.57 -7.32 42.14
C PRO A 252 10.16 -6.68 40.80
N ALA A 253 10.05 -7.46 39.72
CA ALA A 253 9.71 -7.00 38.39
C ALA A 253 8.27 -6.47 38.24
N GLY A 254 7.37 -6.67 39.20
CA GLY A 254 5.99 -6.15 39.17
C GLY A 254 5.11 -6.73 38.05
N ASP A 255 3.91 -6.18 37.90
CA ASP A 255 2.94 -6.58 36.87
C ASP A 255 3.35 -6.06 35.50
N VAL A 256 3.41 -6.94 34.50
CA VAL A 256 3.68 -6.58 33.10
C VAL A 256 2.42 -6.79 32.27
N ALA A 257 1.79 -5.69 31.84
CA ALA A 257 0.69 -5.75 30.90
C ALA A 257 1.20 -6.14 29.50
N LEU A 258 0.91 -7.37 29.08
CA LEU A 258 1.22 -7.84 27.72
C LEU A 258 0.20 -7.40 26.69
N GLY A 259 -1.00 -6.99 27.08
CA GLY A 259 -2.03 -6.55 26.14
C GLY A 259 -1.58 -5.40 25.24
N GLY A 260 -0.77 -4.47 25.77
CA GLY A 260 -0.10 -3.43 24.99
C GLY A 260 0.85 -3.96 23.91
N ALA A 261 1.45 -5.13 24.12
CA ALA A 261 2.41 -5.74 23.18
C ALA A 261 1.77 -6.26 21.88
N THR A 262 0.47 -6.56 21.92
CA THR A 262 -0.32 -7.03 20.78
C THR A 262 -1.21 -5.95 20.18
N ARG A 263 -1.07 -4.72 20.68
CA ARG A 263 -1.73 -3.53 20.15
C ARG A 263 -0.67 -2.63 19.52
N GLY A 264 -1.09 -1.47 19.01
CA GLY A 264 -0.14 -0.54 18.40
C GLY A 264 0.47 -1.04 17.08
N LEU A 265 1.70 -0.60 16.82
CA LEU A 265 2.37 -0.81 15.52
C LEU A 265 2.87 -2.23 15.31
N ALA A 266 3.01 -3.03 16.35
CA ALA A 266 3.29 -4.46 16.24
C ALA A 266 2.06 -5.34 16.50
N GLY A 267 0.87 -4.74 16.54
CA GLY A 267 -0.34 -5.47 16.87
C GLY A 267 -0.79 -6.44 15.79
N GLY A 268 -1.74 -7.30 16.16
CA GLY A 268 -2.30 -8.31 15.25
C GLY A 268 -2.88 -7.70 13.97
N LEU A 269 -3.56 -6.55 14.08
CA LEU A 269 -4.08 -5.79 12.94
C LEU A 269 -2.98 -5.37 11.95
N THR A 270 -1.86 -4.87 12.45
CA THR A 270 -0.71 -4.51 11.61
C THR A 270 -0.19 -5.72 10.85
N VAL A 271 -0.06 -6.86 11.52
CA VAL A 271 0.35 -8.11 10.86
C VAL A 271 -0.64 -8.54 9.78
N ALA A 272 -1.95 -8.53 10.08
CA ALA A 272 -2.96 -8.90 9.09
C ALA A 272 -2.89 -8.01 7.84
N VAL A 273 -2.73 -6.70 8.04
CA VAL A 273 -2.55 -5.75 6.93
C VAL A 273 -1.30 -6.03 6.11
N LEU A 274 -0.16 -6.27 6.77
CA LEU A 274 1.08 -6.59 6.08
C LEU A 274 0.97 -7.88 5.27
N VAL A 275 0.32 -8.90 5.83
CA VAL A 275 0.06 -10.17 5.15
C VAL A 275 -0.81 -9.96 3.90
N VAL A 276 -1.92 -9.21 4.04
CA VAL A 276 -2.83 -8.90 2.92
C VAL A 276 -2.11 -8.12 1.82
N LEU A 277 -1.37 -7.06 2.17
CA LEU A 277 -0.64 -6.24 1.20
C LEU A 277 0.49 -7.02 0.52
N THR A 278 1.19 -7.88 1.27
CA THR A 278 2.24 -8.75 0.70
C THR A 278 1.63 -9.76 -0.27
N ALA A 279 0.53 -10.40 0.11
CA ALA A 279 -0.20 -11.32 -0.77
C ALA A 279 -0.67 -10.62 -2.05
N ALA A 280 -1.13 -9.37 -1.94
CA ALA A 280 -1.59 -8.56 -3.07
C ALA A 280 -0.48 -8.24 -4.09
N THR A 281 0.79 -8.33 -3.70
CA THR A 281 1.93 -8.18 -4.64
C THR A 281 2.20 -9.42 -5.51
N ALA A 282 1.54 -10.56 -5.22
CA ALA A 282 1.74 -11.80 -5.94
C ALA A 282 1.39 -11.69 -7.42
N THR A 283 2.07 -12.48 -8.25
CA THR A 283 1.85 -12.45 -9.70
C THR A 283 0.74 -13.37 -10.17
N GLY A 284 0.36 -14.36 -9.37
CA GLY A 284 -0.72 -15.29 -9.63
C GLY A 284 -1.40 -15.78 -8.35
N TRP A 285 -2.60 -16.35 -8.50
CA TRP A 285 -3.45 -16.75 -7.38
C TRP A 285 -2.83 -17.84 -6.49
N ARG A 286 -1.95 -18.71 -7.03
CA ARG A 286 -1.21 -19.74 -6.26
C ARG A 286 -0.05 -19.17 -5.46
N GLU A 287 0.49 -18.03 -5.87
CA GLU A 287 1.63 -17.38 -5.21
C GLU A 287 1.16 -16.51 -4.03
N ALA A 288 -0.05 -15.93 -4.13
CA ALA A 288 -0.66 -15.14 -3.07
C ALA A 288 -0.71 -15.86 -1.71
N PRO A 289 -1.25 -17.09 -1.56
CA PRO A 289 -1.28 -17.77 -0.27
C PRO A 289 0.12 -18.12 0.23
N ARG A 290 1.08 -18.45 -0.65
CA ARG A 290 2.46 -18.73 -0.25
C ARG A 290 3.14 -17.48 0.33
N ARG A 291 2.95 -16.32 -0.32
CA ARG A 291 3.45 -15.03 0.18
C ARG A 291 2.75 -14.61 1.47
N ALA A 292 1.45 -14.84 1.57
CA ALA A 292 0.67 -14.59 2.78
C ALA A 292 1.19 -15.43 3.96
N LEU A 293 1.38 -16.73 3.76
CA LEU A 293 1.92 -17.64 4.77
C LEU A 293 3.35 -17.28 5.16
N ALA A 294 4.22 -16.99 4.18
CA ALA A 294 5.61 -16.62 4.45
C ALA A 294 5.69 -15.30 5.24
N SER A 295 4.96 -14.26 4.81
CA SER A 295 4.91 -12.99 5.55
C SER A 295 4.27 -13.18 6.92
N GLY A 296 3.18 -13.94 7.03
CA GLY A 296 2.51 -14.23 8.30
C GLY A 296 3.42 -14.97 9.28
N ALA A 297 4.19 -15.95 8.82
CA ALA A 297 5.16 -16.67 9.64
C ALA A 297 6.28 -15.75 10.14
N VAL A 298 6.84 -14.89 9.27
CA VAL A 298 7.86 -13.91 9.68
C VAL A 298 7.29 -12.90 10.67
N CYS A 299 6.06 -12.43 10.44
CA CYS A 299 5.39 -11.50 11.35
C CYS A 299 5.13 -12.14 12.73
N ALA A 300 4.62 -13.37 12.74
CA ALA A 300 4.39 -14.13 13.97
C ALA A 300 5.69 -14.35 14.73
N LEU A 301 6.77 -14.73 14.04
CA LEU A 301 8.09 -14.91 14.65
C LEU A 301 8.62 -13.59 15.25
N ALA A 302 8.45 -12.46 14.56
CA ALA A 302 8.87 -11.16 15.06
C ALA A 302 8.10 -10.75 16.33
N ILE A 303 6.77 -10.97 16.37
CA ILE A 303 5.96 -10.71 17.56
C ILE A 303 6.35 -11.63 18.71
N VAL A 304 6.43 -12.95 18.47
CA VAL A 304 6.81 -13.91 19.51
C VAL A 304 8.21 -13.61 20.04
N GLY A 305 9.16 -13.33 19.15
CA GLY A 305 10.52 -12.92 19.51
C GLY A 305 10.53 -11.67 20.37
N ARG A 306 9.75 -10.63 20.00
CA ARG A 306 9.61 -9.42 20.80
C ARG A 306 9.04 -9.71 22.19
N LEU A 307 8.00 -10.53 22.28
CA LEU A 307 7.39 -10.89 23.56
C LEU A 307 8.37 -11.65 24.46
N LEU A 308 9.15 -12.59 23.90
CA LEU A 308 10.21 -13.29 24.63
C LEU A 308 11.30 -12.33 25.13
N VAL A 309 11.75 -11.39 24.27
CA VAL A 309 12.71 -10.35 24.66
C VAL A 309 12.14 -9.46 25.76
N ALA A 310 10.85 -9.14 25.72
CA ALA A 310 10.19 -8.35 26.77
C ALA A 310 10.14 -9.10 28.11
N VAL A 311 9.83 -10.40 28.10
CA VAL A 311 9.85 -11.25 29.30
C VAL A 311 11.25 -11.32 29.89
N LEU A 312 12.27 -11.55 29.06
CA LEU A 312 13.67 -11.58 29.49
C LEU A 312 14.14 -10.23 30.04
N ALA A 313 13.81 -9.12 29.36
CA ALA A 313 14.12 -7.78 29.83
C ALA A 313 13.42 -7.46 31.16
N GLY A 314 12.18 -7.93 31.33
CA GLY A 314 11.45 -7.86 32.59
C GLY A 314 12.12 -8.62 33.72
N ALA A 315 12.63 -9.81 33.43
CA ALA A 315 13.35 -10.64 34.41
C ALA A 315 14.69 -10.02 34.83
N VAL A 316 15.44 -9.39 33.91
CA VAL A 316 16.77 -8.84 34.18
C VAL A 316 16.73 -7.42 34.74
N ALA A 317 15.87 -6.55 34.19
CA ALA A 317 15.86 -5.11 34.46
C ALA A 317 14.56 -4.62 35.12
N GLY A 318 13.67 -5.53 35.53
CA GLY A 318 12.38 -5.20 36.12
C GLY A 318 11.36 -4.63 35.11
N PRO A 319 10.28 -3.99 35.58
CA PRO A 319 9.17 -3.58 34.71
C PRO A 319 9.55 -2.44 33.75
N SER A 320 10.59 -1.66 34.06
CA SER A 320 11.17 -0.67 33.14
C SER A 320 11.76 -1.33 31.90
N GLY A 321 12.48 -2.44 32.04
CA GLY A 321 13.05 -3.19 30.91
C GLY A 321 11.98 -3.71 29.95
N ALA A 322 10.94 -4.36 30.49
CA ALA A 322 9.80 -4.82 29.70
C ALA A 322 9.08 -3.66 29.01
N ARG A 323 8.87 -2.52 29.70
CA ARG A 323 8.24 -1.32 29.13
C ARG A 323 9.02 -0.71 27.95
N VAL A 324 10.35 -0.77 27.96
CA VAL A 324 11.15 -0.29 26.80
C VAL A 324 10.90 -1.16 25.56
N VAL A 325 10.83 -2.49 25.74
CA VAL A 325 10.60 -3.44 24.65
C VAL A 325 9.14 -3.41 24.17
N LEU A 326 8.18 -3.24 25.08
CA LEU A 326 6.75 -3.21 24.75
C LEU A 326 6.23 -1.80 24.39
N GLY A 327 7.02 -0.77 24.68
CA GLY A 327 6.71 0.61 24.33
C GLY A 327 6.99 0.94 22.87
N HIS A 328 6.93 2.24 22.56
CA HIS A 328 7.03 2.80 21.22
C HIS A 328 8.32 2.41 20.49
N THR A 329 9.45 2.35 21.18
CA THR A 329 10.74 2.00 20.58
C THR A 329 10.72 0.57 20.03
N GLY A 330 10.23 -0.40 20.82
CA GLY A 330 10.10 -1.78 20.36
C GLY A 330 9.05 -1.94 19.27
N ASP A 331 7.98 -1.14 19.30
CA ASP A 331 6.96 -1.05 18.25
C ASP A 331 7.59 -0.66 16.91
N LEU A 332 8.43 0.38 16.89
CA LEU A 332 9.11 0.86 15.69
C LEU A 332 10.15 -0.13 15.17
N VAL A 333 10.94 -0.75 16.06
CA VAL A 333 11.89 -1.80 15.66
C VAL A 333 11.15 -2.96 15.02
N THR A 334 10.07 -3.41 15.66
CA THR A 334 9.26 -4.52 15.14
C THR A 334 8.65 -4.14 13.79
N LEU A 335 7.99 -2.99 13.69
CA LEU A 335 7.44 -2.50 12.43
C LEU A 335 8.50 -2.44 11.33
N THR A 336 9.71 -1.96 11.63
CA THR A 336 10.81 -1.90 10.65
C THR A 336 11.21 -3.29 10.16
N LEU A 337 11.35 -4.26 11.07
CA LEU A 337 11.63 -5.66 10.72
C LEU A 337 10.51 -6.26 9.87
N LEU A 338 9.26 -5.98 10.23
CA LEU A 338 8.08 -6.42 9.49
C LEU A 338 8.04 -5.83 8.08
N LEU A 339 8.27 -4.52 7.92
CA LEU A 339 8.34 -3.86 6.61
C LEU A 339 9.51 -4.39 5.77
N ALA A 340 10.66 -4.66 6.39
CA ALA A 340 11.80 -5.28 5.72
C ALA A 340 11.45 -6.68 5.20
N ALA A 341 10.70 -7.48 5.97
CA ALA A 341 10.22 -8.79 5.56
C ALA A 341 9.23 -8.73 4.39
N VAL A 342 8.37 -7.70 4.34
CA VAL A 342 7.46 -7.46 3.21
C VAL A 342 8.21 -7.00 1.96
N ALA A 343 9.19 -6.10 2.13
CA ALA A 343 9.98 -5.57 1.02
C ALA A 343 10.96 -6.60 0.44
N GLY A 344 11.54 -7.45 1.29
CA GLY A 344 12.59 -8.40 0.96
C GLY A 344 12.30 -9.26 -0.28
N PRO A 345 11.21 -10.03 -0.34
CA PRO A 345 10.88 -10.87 -1.48
C PRO A 345 10.71 -10.08 -2.79
N GLY A 346 10.14 -8.86 -2.71
CA GLY A 346 9.93 -8.00 -3.88
C GLY A 346 11.20 -7.31 -4.38
N LEU A 347 12.16 -7.04 -3.49
CA LEU A 347 13.44 -6.41 -3.79
C LEU A 347 14.52 -7.43 -4.18
N ALA A 348 14.54 -8.59 -3.52
CA ALA A 348 15.51 -9.67 -3.71
C ALA A 348 15.18 -10.56 -4.92
N ALA A 349 13.93 -10.55 -5.39
CA ALA A 349 13.59 -11.02 -6.72
C ALA A 349 14.26 -10.09 -7.76
N GLY A 350 15.56 -10.31 -7.97
CA GLY A 350 16.35 -9.58 -8.93
C GLY A 350 15.67 -9.59 -10.31
N PRO A 351 16.00 -8.62 -11.20
CA PRO A 351 15.48 -8.60 -12.55
C PRO A 351 15.72 -9.98 -13.14
N GLY A 352 14.62 -10.73 -13.33
CA GLY A 352 14.67 -12.18 -13.33
C GLY A 352 15.85 -12.69 -14.14
N ARG A 353 16.56 -13.67 -13.59
CA ARG A 353 17.13 -14.73 -14.43
C ARG A 353 15.94 -15.34 -15.16
N THR A 354 15.45 -14.64 -16.20
CA THR A 354 14.66 -15.24 -17.26
C THR A 354 15.58 -16.34 -17.75
N ARG A 355 15.30 -17.57 -17.30
CA ARG A 355 15.87 -18.79 -17.90
C ARG A 355 15.91 -18.50 -19.39
N GLY A 356 17.11 -18.48 -19.94
CA GLY A 356 17.37 -18.02 -21.29
C GLY A 356 16.58 -18.88 -22.25
N VAL A 357 15.32 -18.53 -22.47
CA VAL A 357 14.66 -18.82 -23.72
C VAL A 357 15.48 -18.00 -24.68
N ALA A 358 16.43 -18.66 -25.33
CA ALA A 358 17.34 -18.11 -26.32
C ALA A 358 16.47 -17.44 -27.37
N ARG A 359 16.20 -16.15 -27.15
CA ARG A 359 15.39 -15.36 -28.06
C ARG A 359 16.28 -15.20 -29.27
N ARG A 360 15.93 -15.95 -30.33
CA ARG A 360 16.56 -15.86 -31.64
C ARG A 360 16.76 -14.37 -31.94
N PRO A 361 18.01 -13.92 -32.17
CA PRO A 361 18.27 -12.50 -32.41
C PRO A 361 17.44 -12.11 -33.62
N ALA A 362 16.42 -11.27 -33.41
CA ALA A 362 15.69 -10.69 -34.51
C ALA A 362 16.69 -9.81 -35.26
N THR A 363 17.15 -10.28 -36.41
CA THR A 363 18.09 -9.60 -37.31
C THR A 363 17.51 -8.35 -37.97
N GLY A 364 16.32 -7.91 -37.55
CA GLY A 364 15.72 -6.65 -37.97
C GLY A 364 16.47 -5.48 -37.33
N ARG A 365 16.96 -4.55 -38.16
CA ARG A 365 17.48 -3.23 -37.75
C ARG A 365 16.54 -2.65 -36.68
N VAL A 366 17.02 -2.59 -35.45
CA VAL A 366 16.34 -1.87 -34.37
C VAL A 366 16.40 -0.40 -34.76
N ALA A 367 15.35 0.09 -35.41
CA ALA A 367 15.19 1.50 -35.69
C ALA A 367 15.46 2.26 -34.38
N ALA A 368 16.46 3.14 -34.41
CA ALA A 368 16.94 3.87 -33.24
C ALA A 368 15.73 4.40 -32.48
N ALA A 369 15.50 3.85 -31.28
CA ALA A 369 14.32 4.13 -30.50
C ALA A 369 14.28 5.63 -30.24
N ARG A 370 13.47 6.36 -31.01
CA ARG A 370 13.26 7.79 -30.79
C ARG A 370 12.85 7.93 -29.33
N PRO A 371 13.56 8.77 -28.55
CA PRO A 371 13.31 8.88 -27.13
C PRO A 371 11.83 9.19 -26.95
N ALA A 372 11.12 8.33 -26.21
CA ALA A 372 9.72 8.49 -25.90
C ALA A 372 9.54 9.75 -25.03
N VAL A 373 9.41 10.87 -25.75
CA VAL A 373 8.90 12.20 -25.43
C VAL A 373 9.53 12.92 -24.21
N PRO A 374 9.97 14.20 -24.35
CA PRO A 374 10.38 15.07 -23.23
C PRO A 374 9.30 15.38 -22.18
N ARG A 375 8.07 14.86 -22.34
CA ARG A 375 6.87 15.15 -21.52
C ARG A 375 6.82 14.50 -20.15
N ALA A 376 7.75 13.59 -19.80
CA ALA A 376 7.79 13.02 -18.45
C ALA A 376 8.04 14.08 -17.36
N ARG A 377 8.71 15.19 -17.69
CA ARG A 377 8.89 16.32 -16.78
C ARG A 377 7.57 17.02 -16.48
N VAL A 378 6.69 17.16 -17.48
CA VAL A 378 5.35 17.76 -17.31
C VAL A 378 4.49 16.90 -16.39
N ALA A 379 4.49 15.59 -16.60
CA ALA A 379 3.81 14.62 -15.73
C ALA A 379 4.27 14.72 -14.27
N LEU A 380 5.59 14.79 -14.04
CA LEU A 380 6.16 14.96 -12.69
C LEU A 380 5.81 16.33 -12.09
N ALA A 381 5.90 17.40 -12.87
CA ALA A 381 5.55 18.75 -12.43
C ALA A 381 4.08 18.84 -12.02
N LEU A 382 3.18 18.21 -12.79
CA LEU A 382 1.75 18.19 -12.47
C LEU A 382 1.49 17.44 -11.16
N VAL A 383 2.10 16.27 -10.97
CA VAL A 383 1.99 15.53 -9.70
C VAL A 383 2.55 16.37 -8.54
N ALA A 384 3.70 17.01 -8.73
CA ALA A 384 4.31 17.85 -7.70
C ALA A 384 3.44 19.06 -7.34
N VAL A 385 2.84 19.73 -8.32
CA VAL A 385 1.93 20.88 -8.12
C VAL A 385 0.68 20.44 -7.36
N VAL A 386 0.06 19.32 -7.75
CA VAL A 386 -1.11 18.78 -7.03
C VAL A 386 -0.73 18.47 -5.59
N CYS A 387 0.35 17.73 -5.35
CA CYS A 387 0.79 17.38 -4.01
C CYS A 387 1.17 18.60 -3.16
N ALA A 388 1.82 19.61 -3.73
CA ALA A 388 2.12 20.86 -3.04
C ALA A 388 0.84 21.63 -2.69
N GLY A 389 -0.14 21.67 -3.59
CA GLY A 389 -1.45 22.26 -3.32
C GLY A 389 -2.18 21.55 -2.19
N LEU A 390 -2.16 20.21 -2.16
CA LEU A 390 -2.75 19.41 -1.09
C LEU A 390 -2.06 19.64 0.24
N ALA A 391 -0.73 19.68 0.25
CA ALA A 391 0.04 19.98 1.47
C ALA A 391 -0.31 21.37 2.02
N ALA A 392 -0.44 22.38 1.15
CA ALA A 392 -0.82 23.73 1.56
C ALA A 392 -2.24 23.78 2.14
N LEU A 393 -3.18 23.05 1.54
CA LEU A 393 -4.57 22.96 2.01
C LEU A 393 -4.66 22.27 3.38
N ASP A 394 -3.92 21.19 3.58
CA ASP A 394 -3.89 20.45 4.85
C ASP A 394 -3.29 21.30 5.99
N VAL A 395 -2.19 22.02 5.71
CA VAL A 395 -1.60 22.99 6.66
C VAL A 395 -2.58 24.10 7.03
N ALA A 396 -3.38 24.59 6.08
CA ALA A 396 -4.40 25.61 6.34
C ALA A 396 -5.55 25.06 7.20
N GLY A 397 -6.02 23.84 6.93
CA GLY A 397 -7.06 23.18 7.71
C GLY A 397 -6.65 22.95 9.16
N ASN A 398 -5.41 22.50 9.40
CA ASN A 398 -4.94 22.20 10.75
C ASN A 398 -4.83 23.45 11.67
N ARG A 399 -4.61 24.63 11.08
CA ARG A 399 -4.60 25.90 11.83
C ARG A 399 -5.98 26.32 12.35
N GLN A 400 -7.06 25.82 11.76
CA GLN A 400 -8.41 26.13 12.22
C GLN A 400 -8.77 25.33 13.48
N VAL A 401 -8.35 24.06 13.55
CA VAL A 401 -8.59 23.16 14.69
C VAL A 401 -7.88 23.63 15.97
N THR A 402 -6.74 24.31 15.82
CA THR A 402 -5.90 24.73 16.95
C THR A 402 -6.27 26.09 17.52
N ARG A 403 -7.32 26.77 17.02
CA ARG A 403 -7.80 28.00 17.65
C ARG A 403 -8.52 27.65 18.96
N PRO A 404 -8.03 28.13 20.12
CA PRO A 404 -8.66 27.83 21.39
C PRO A 404 -10.10 28.37 21.40
N PRO A 405 -11.07 27.61 21.95
CA PRO A 405 -12.48 28.00 21.99
C PRO A 405 -12.75 29.28 22.82
N GLU A 406 -11.74 29.80 23.51
CA GLU A 406 -11.82 31.02 24.32
C GLU A 406 -12.18 32.29 23.53
N GLN A 407 -12.01 32.30 22.19
CA GLN A 407 -12.44 33.45 21.37
C GLN A 407 -13.93 33.48 21.02
N GLU A 408 -14.68 32.39 21.17
CA GLU A 408 -16.14 32.40 20.94
C GLU A 408 -16.95 32.73 22.21
N ALA A 409 -16.41 32.47 23.39
CA ALA A 409 -17.06 32.82 24.66
C ALA A 409 -17.13 34.35 24.93
N GLY A 410 -16.34 35.17 24.22
CA GLY A 410 -16.31 36.62 24.36
C GLY A 410 -17.40 37.38 23.56
N ARG A 411 -18.22 36.69 22.76
CA ARG A 411 -19.36 37.29 22.03
C ARG A 411 -20.69 36.81 22.59
N HIS A 412 -20.89 36.95 23.90
CA HIS A 412 -22.24 37.19 24.38
C HIS A 412 -22.57 38.66 24.10
N PRO A 413 -23.56 38.98 23.25
CA PRO A 413 -24.10 40.33 23.21
C PRO A 413 -24.64 40.62 24.62
N GLY A 414 -24.02 41.59 25.29
CA GLY A 414 -24.55 42.10 26.55
C GLY A 414 -26.03 42.46 26.36
N PRO A 415 -26.88 42.25 27.38
CA PRO A 415 -28.29 42.59 27.30
C PRO A 415 -28.42 44.10 27.06
N ALA A 416 -28.61 44.47 25.80
CA ALA A 416 -29.09 45.79 25.43
C ALA A 416 -30.51 45.90 26.00
N GLY A 417 -30.64 46.79 26.98
CA GLY A 417 -31.79 46.85 27.85
C GLY A 417 -33.12 47.11 27.15
N THR A 418 -34.18 46.82 27.90
CA THR A 418 -35.43 47.56 27.79
C THR A 418 -35.80 48.06 29.18
N VAL A 419 -35.50 49.34 29.38
CA VAL A 419 -36.17 50.23 30.30
C VAL A 419 -37.65 50.27 29.90
N GLY A 420 -38.56 50.03 30.85
CA GLY A 420 -40.00 50.10 30.61
C GLY A 420 -40.76 50.20 31.92
N ALA A 421 -40.87 51.43 32.43
CA ALA A 421 -41.74 51.80 33.54
C ALA A 421 -43.23 51.68 33.17
N ARG A 422 -44.02 51.04 34.03
CA ARG A 422 -45.30 51.55 34.57
C ARG A 422 -45.94 50.57 35.54
#